data_AF-A0A2N1MJ21-F1
#
_entry.id   AF-A0A2N1MJ21-F1
#
_cell.length_a   1.000
_cell.length_b   1.000
_cell.length_c   1.000
_cell.angle_alpha   90.00
_cell.angle_beta   90.00
_cell.angle_gamma   90.00
#
_symmetry.space_group_name_H-M   'P 1'
#
loop_
_entity.id
_entity.type
_entity.pdbx_description
1 polymer ?
#
loop_
_entity_poly.entity_id
_entity_poly.type
_entity_poly.pdbx_seq_one_letter_code
_entity_poly.pdbx_strand_id
1 'polypeptide(L)'
;MSITLFCLVKENSTANAFSVKISNDELISELKKAVKAEKAPEFDHFPVDKLKLWNVSIPDDHDDLLSNLSLNDGDELLATREIGDYWTEKPPKRHIHVLVEPPVSTSASNEILELREKLTSLQALLNKSVHATKSIYSYTYFVSATYPFKDQVKVVPEKLIEGKNGRGNLDYRIESCTTGRIIGLVEVKKDDFKQ
;
A
#
# COMPACT_ATOMS: atom_id res chain seq x y z
N MET A 1 -17.85 32.90 -26.68
CA MET A 1 -16.58 33.65 -26.43
C MET A 1 -15.56 32.70 -25.81
N SER A 2 -14.24 32.82 -26.05
CA SER A 2 -13.25 31.90 -25.45
C SER A 2 -12.68 32.40 -24.13
N ILE A 3 -12.53 31.50 -23.16
CA ILE A 3 -11.90 31.69 -21.86
C ILE A 3 -10.61 30.84 -21.77
N THR A 4 -9.65 31.31 -20.98
CA THR A 4 -8.43 30.55 -20.64
C THR A 4 -8.52 30.18 -19.17
N LEU A 5 -8.50 28.88 -18.88
CA LEU A 5 -8.54 28.33 -17.55
C LEU A 5 -7.18 27.76 -17.18
N PHE A 6 -6.70 28.03 -15.96
CA PHE A 6 -5.51 27.40 -15.42
C PHE A 6 -5.92 26.19 -14.60
N CYS A 7 -5.37 25.04 -14.99
CA CYS A 7 -5.66 23.76 -14.42
C CYS A 7 -4.45 23.28 -13.62
N LEU A 8 -4.70 22.64 -12.48
CA LEU A 8 -3.67 22.02 -11.66
C LEU A 8 -4.12 20.62 -11.24
N VAL A 9 -3.23 19.64 -11.33
CA VAL A 9 -3.51 18.30 -10.82
C VAL A 9 -3.41 18.32 -9.29
N LYS A 10 -4.39 17.74 -8.61
CA LYS A 10 -4.42 17.62 -7.15
C LYS A 10 -3.11 17.02 -6.64
N GLU A 11 -2.58 17.56 -5.54
CA GLU A 11 -1.27 17.21 -4.92
C GLU A 11 -0.01 17.64 -5.69
N ASN A 12 -0.13 18.31 -6.85
CA ASN A 12 1.02 18.94 -7.51
C ASN A 12 1.21 20.40 -7.07
N SER A 13 2.45 20.90 -7.16
CA SER A 13 2.77 22.33 -6.96
C SER A 13 2.21 23.21 -8.09
N THR A 14 1.84 24.45 -7.78
CA THR A 14 1.35 25.45 -8.76
C THR A 14 2.29 25.64 -9.96
N ALA A 15 3.59 25.38 -9.81
CA ALA A 15 4.55 25.41 -10.93
C ALA A 15 4.19 24.44 -12.07
N ASN A 16 3.42 23.37 -11.78
CA ASN A 16 2.96 22.38 -12.76
C ASN A 16 1.59 22.70 -13.36
N ALA A 17 1.05 23.88 -13.05
CA ALA A 17 -0.20 24.35 -13.63
C ALA A 17 -0.06 24.55 -15.15
N PHE A 18 -1.16 24.33 -15.85
CA PHE A 18 -1.21 24.38 -17.30
C PHE A 18 -2.49 25.10 -17.74
N SER A 19 -2.44 25.77 -18.87
CA SER A 19 -3.57 26.54 -19.38
C SER A 19 -4.36 25.75 -20.42
N VAL A 20 -5.69 25.73 -20.29
CA VAL A 20 -6.61 25.20 -21.30
C VAL A 20 -7.46 26.34 -21.86
N LYS A 21 -7.55 26.43 -23.19
CA LYS A 21 -8.40 27.41 -23.86
C LYS A 21 -9.66 26.72 -24.37
N ILE A 22 -10.84 27.24 -23.99
CA ILE A 22 -12.14 26.64 -24.31
C ILE A 22 -13.20 27.74 -24.56
N SER A 23 -14.25 27.46 -25.34
CA SER A 23 -15.39 28.37 -25.49
C SER A 23 -16.31 28.33 -24.26
N ASN A 24 -16.94 29.45 -23.92
CA ASN A 24 -17.94 29.53 -22.86
C ASN A 24 -19.18 28.69 -23.18
N ASP A 25 -19.51 28.54 -24.46
CA ASP A 25 -20.68 27.82 -24.96
C ASP A 25 -20.41 26.30 -25.08
N GLU A 26 -19.19 25.85 -24.77
CA GLU A 26 -18.84 24.42 -24.74
C GLU A 26 -19.21 23.81 -23.39
N LEU A 27 -19.36 22.48 -23.38
CA LEU A 27 -19.64 21.72 -22.17
C LEU A 27 -18.36 21.41 -21.38
N ILE A 28 -18.52 21.21 -20.08
CA ILE A 28 -17.44 20.71 -19.20
C ILE A 28 -16.87 19.36 -19.68
N SER A 29 -17.65 18.56 -20.43
CA SER A 29 -17.16 17.33 -21.06
C SER A 29 -16.01 17.58 -22.05
N GLU A 30 -16.05 18.68 -22.81
CA GLU A 30 -14.97 19.08 -23.70
C GLU A 30 -13.76 19.59 -22.91
N LEU A 31 -13.97 20.29 -21.79
CA LEU A 31 -12.90 20.66 -20.86
C LEU A 31 -12.18 19.41 -20.32
N LYS A 32 -12.91 18.37 -19.92
CA LYS A 32 -12.30 17.10 -19.46
C LYS A 32 -11.42 16.46 -20.54
N LYS A 33 -11.86 16.49 -21.80
CA LYS A 33 -11.07 15.96 -22.93
C LYS A 33 -9.81 16.80 -23.17
N ALA A 34 -9.94 18.12 -23.16
CA ALA A 34 -8.81 19.03 -23.35
C ALA A 34 -7.76 18.87 -22.24
N VAL A 35 -8.20 18.78 -20.98
CA VAL A 35 -7.32 18.50 -19.84
C VAL A 35 -6.58 17.17 -20.00
N LYS A 36 -7.30 16.12 -20.39
CA LYS A 36 -6.70 14.80 -20.61
C LYS A 36 -5.66 14.82 -21.74
N ALA A 37 -5.96 15.50 -22.85
CA ALA A 37 -5.03 15.64 -23.97
C ALA A 37 -3.76 16.42 -23.60
N GLU A 38 -3.89 17.48 -22.81
CA GLU A 38 -2.75 18.29 -22.35
C GLU A 38 -1.83 17.53 -21.39
N LYS A 39 -2.37 16.56 -20.64
CA LYS A 39 -1.62 15.67 -19.74
C LYS A 39 -1.29 14.31 -20.33
N ALA A 40 -1.42 14.12 -21.65
CA ALA A 40 -0.96 12.91 -22.29
C ALA A 40 0.59 12.82 -22.23
N PRO A 41 1.17 11.61 -22.01
CA PRO A 41 0.50 10.32 -21.89
C PRO A 41 0.05 9.95 -20.47
N GLU A 42 0.32 10.79 -19.46
CA GLU A 42 0.06 10.50 -18.05
C GLU A 42 -1.42 10.16 -17.77
N PHE A 43 -2.35 10.77 -18.49
CA PHE A 43 -3.79 10.53 -18.31
C PHE A 43 -4.42 9.53 -19.30
N ASP A 44 -3.62 8.89 -20.16
CA ASP A 44 -4.14 7.97 -21.17
C ASP A 44 -4.65 6.64 -20.58
N HIS A 45 -4.18 6.29 -19.38
CA HIS A 45 -4.42 5.02 -18.68
C HIS A 45 -5.86 4.79 -18.19
N PHE A 46 -6.72 5.82 -18.20
CA PHE A 46 -8.09 5.74 -17.70
C PHE A 46 -9.06 6.53 -18.60
N PRO A 47 -10.34 6.13 -18.70
CA PRO A 47 -11.29 6.83 -19.55
C PRO A 47 -11.70 8.19 -18.94
N VAL A 48 -12.10 9.14 -19.79
CA VAL A 48 -12.29 10.57 -19.42
C VAL A 48 -13.40 10.79 -18.39
N ASP A 49 -14.39 9.89 -18.32
CA ASP A 49 -15.48 9.89 -17.35
C ASP A 49 -15.01 9.72 -15.90
N LYS A 50 -13.86 9.07 -15.70
CA LYS A 50 -13.25 8.90 -14.37
C LYS A 50 -12.51 10.15 -13.88
N LEU A 51 -12.27 11.12 -14.76
CA LEU A 51 -11.61 12.37 -14.39
C LEU A 51 -12.62 13.29 -13.68
N LYS A 52 -12.28 13.71 -12.47
CA LYS A 52 -13.05 14.72 -11.74
C LYS A 52 -12.38 16.08 -11.88
N LEU A 53 -13.20 17.10 -12.11
CA LEU A 53 -12.74 18.48 -12.19
C LEU A 53 -13.50 19.30 -11.16
N TRP A 54 -12.82 20.23 -10.51
CA TRP A 54 -13.39 21.07 -9.46
C TRP A 54 -13.17 22.54 -9.79
N ASN A 55 -14.19 23.37 -9.57
CA ASN A 55 -14.08 24.82 -9.71
C ASN A 55 -13.42 25.39 -8.45
N VAL A 56 -12.27 26.04 -8.62
CA VAL A 56 -11.51 26.61 -7.51
C VAL A 56 -11.01 28.01 -7.87
N SER A 57 -10.66 28.80 -6.86
CA SER A 57 -10.03 30.11 -7.05
C SER A 57 -8.85 30.23 -6.09
N ILE A 58 -7.69 29.76 -6.53
CA ILE A 58 -6.48 29.69 -5.71
C ILE A 58 -5.39 30.56 -6.34
N PRO A 59 -4.85 31.57 -5.64
CA PRO A 59 -3.70 32.34 -6.11
C PRO A 59 -2.48 31.45 -6.45
N ASP A 60 -1.69 31.84 -7.45
CA ASP A 60 -0.49 31.10 -7.86
C ASP A 60 0.73 31.26 -6.94
N ASP A 61 0.62 32.11 -5.90
CA ASP A 61 1.68 32.43 -4.94
C ASP A 61 1.52 31.72 -3.58
N HIS A 62 0.50 30.86 -3.44
CA HIS A 62 0.14 30.20 -2.19
C HIS A 62 -0.09 28.69 -2.34
N ASP A 63 1.00 27.91 -2.49
CA ASP A 63 0.98 26.44 -2.51
C ASP A 63 0.36 25.84 -1.22
N ASP A 64 0.48 26.54 -0.08
CA ASP A 64 -0.03 26.09 1.22
C ASP A 64 -1.56 25.90 1.25
N LEU A 65 -2.29 26.60 0.37
CA LEU A 65 -3.75 26.49 0.25
C LEU A 65 -4.20 25.18 -0.40
N LEU A 66 -3.34 24.55 -1.21
CA LEU A 66 -3.66 23.29 -1.89
C LEU A 66 -3.76 22.12 -0.90
N SER A 67 -2.97 22.16 0.16
CA SER A 67 -2.90 21.09 1.17
C SER A 67 -4.12 21.06 2.09
N ASN A 68 -4.83 22.17 2.24
CA ASN A 68 -5.96 22.33 3.15
C ASN A 68 -7.30 22.53 2.43
N LEU A 69 -7.35 22.28 1.12
CA LEU A 69 -8.52 22.56 0.31
C LEU A 69 -9.63 21.53 0.58
N SER A 70 -10.67 21.93 1.32
CA SER A 70 -11.90 21.14 1.47
C SER A 70 -12.81 21.34 0.26
N LEU A 71 -12.75 20.41 -0.69
CA LEU A 71 -13.65 20.36 -1.84
C LEU A 71 -15.01 19.82 -1.41
N ASN A 72 -16.07 20.60 -1.61
CA ASN A 72 -17.44 20.14 -1.37
C ASN A 72 -18.05 19.63 -2.68
N ASP A 73 -19.04 18.74 -2.62
CA ASP A 73 -19.73 18.22 -3.81
C ASP A 73 -20.33 19.31 -4.72
N GLY A 74 -20.60 20.50 -4.18
CA GLY A 74 -21.06 21.67 -4.94
C GLY A 74 -20.00 22.30 -5.85
N ASP A 75 -18.72 22.04 -5.57
CA ASP A 75 -17.58 22.57 -6.31
C ASP A 75 -17.23 21.70 -7.54
N GLU A 76 -17.86 20.52 -7.68
CA GLU A 76 -17.63 19.61 -8.81
C GLU A 76 -18.18 20.19 -10.12
N LEU A 77 -17.33 20.20 -11.15
CA LEU A 77 -17.68 20.60 -12.50
C LEU A 77 -18.41 19.46 -13.22
N LEU A 78 -19.71 19.65 -13.42
CA LEU A 78 -20.58 18.64 -14.01
C LEU A 78 -20.49 18.67 -15.53
N ALA A 79 -20.24 17.50 -16.14
CA ALA A 79 -20.03 17.35 -17.58
C ALA A 79 -21.22 17.81 -18.46
N THR A 80 -22.42 17.95 -17.87
CA THR A 80 -23.66 18.36 -18.54
C THR A 80 -23.86 19.88 -18.61
N ARG A 81 -23.04 20.66 -17.88
CA ARG A 81 -23.15 22.12 -17.82
C ARG A 81 -22.18 22.79 -18.77
N GLU A 82 -22.49 24.02 -19.14
CA GLU A 82 -21.63 24.83 -20.00
C GLU A 82 -20.52 25.50 -19.17
N ILE A 83 -19.41 25.84 -19.81
CA ILE A 83 -18.31 26.57 -19.16
C ILE A 83 -18.82 27.91 -18.61
N GLY A 84 -19.67 28.60 -19.38
CA GLY A 84 -20.25 29.90 -18.99
C GLY A 84 -21.09 29.86 -17.72
N ASP A 85 -21.65 28.70 -17.34
CA ASP A 85 -22.44 28.54 -16.10
C ASP A 85 -21.58 28.72 -14.84
N TYR A 86 -20.29 28.39 -14.93
CA TYR A 86 -19.34 28.45 -13.82
C TYR A 86 -18.49 29.73 -13.83
N TRP A 87 -18.19 30.26 -15.02
CA TRP A 87 -17.41 31.47 -15.21
C TRP A 87 -18.21 32.49 -16.02
N THR A 88 -19.24 33.05 -15.38
CA THR A 88 -20.06 34.13 -15.95
C THR A 88 -19.26 35.40 -16.18
N GLU A 89 -18.29 35.67 -15.31
CA GLU A 89 -17.29 36.72 -15.45
C GLU A 89 -15.92 36.15 -15.82
N LYS A 90 -15.04 37.03 -16.33
CA LYS A 90 -13.68 36.62 -16.69
C LYS A 90 -12.91 36.26 -15.41
N PRO A 91 -12.33 35.06 -15.31
CA PRO A 91 -11.72 34.60 -14.09
C PRO A 91 -10.46 35.43 -13.77
N PRO A 92 -10.09 35.53 -12.47
CA PRO A 92 -8.94 36.31 -12.03
C PRO A 92 -7.65 35.88 -12.72
N LYS A 93 -6.74 36.81 -13.01
CA LYS A 93 -5.40 36.43 -13.49
C LYS A 93 -4.58 35.84 -12.34
N ARG A 94 -3.59 35.00 -12.66
CA ARG A 94 -2.65 34.43 -11.66
C ARG A 94 -3.34 33.57 -10.61
N HIS A 95 -4.36 32.83 -11.02
CA HIS A 95 -5.08 31.92 -10.16
C HIS A 95 -5.27 30.58 -10.87
N ILE A 96 -5.25 29.50 -10.10
CA ILE A 96 -5.77 28.20 -10.51
C ILE A 96 -7.29 28.28 -10.49
N HIS A 97 -7.89 27.89 -11.61
CA HIS A 97 -9.34 27.91 -11.84
C HIS A 97 -9.95 26.51 -11.76
N VAL A 98 -9.18 25.49 -12.11
CA VAL A 98 -9.64 24.11 -12.16
C VAL A 98 -8.66 23.22 -11.43
N LEU A 99 -9.15 22.49 -10.43
CA LEU A 99 -8.40 21.40 -9.84
C LEU A 99 -8.79 20.09 -10.52
N VAL A 100 -7.79 19.34 -10.94
CA VAL A 100 -7.93 18.09 -11.69
C VAL A 100 -7.63 16.94 -10.75
N GLU A 101 -8.63 16.13 -10.44
CA GLU A 101 -8.49 14.94 -9.63
C GLU A 101 -8.57 13.70 -10.52
N PRO A 102 -7.42 13.07 -10.83
CA PRO A 102 -7.42 11.81 -11.55
C PRO A 102 -8.05 10.72 -10.68
N PRO A 103 -8.60 9.64 -11.28
CA PRO A 103 -9.00 8.48 -10.51
C PRO A 103 -7.78 7.99 -9.73
N VAL A 104 -7.97 7.66 -8.46
CA VAL A 104 -6.91 7.13 -7.58
C VAL A 104 -6.11 6.10 -8.36
N SER A 105 -4.88 6.47 -8.72
CA SER A 105 -4.07 5.68 -9.61
C SER A 105 -3.72 4.39 -8.87
N THR A 106 -4.30 3.30 -9.34
CA THR A 106 -4.13 1.98 -8.75
C THR A 106 -2.65 1.55 -8.75
N SER A 107 -1.77 2.22 -9.50
CA SER A 107 -0.32 1.99 -9.49
C SER A 107 0.31 2.17 -8.11
N ALA A 108 0.05 3.30 -7.42
CA ALA A 108 0.59 3.52 -6.07
C ALA A 108 -0.02 2.52 -5.07
N SER A 109 -1.30 2.19 -5.22
CA SER A 109 -1.98 1.21 -4.37
C SER A 109 -1.44 -0.21 -4.56
N ASN A 110 -1.17 -0.62 -5.80
CA ASN A 110 -0.62 -1.93 -6.14
C ASN A 110 0.83 -2.08 -5.65
N GLU A 111 1.66 -1.06 -5.83
CA GLU A 111 3.03 -1.05 -5.29
C GLU A 111 3.01 -1.12 -3.76
N ILE A 112 2.12 -0.36 -3.10
CA ILE A 112 1.94 -0.43 -1.64
C ILE A 112 1.45 -1.81 -1.21
N LEU A 113 0.56 -2.45 -1.98
CA LEU A 113 0.07 -3.80 -1.69
C LEU A 113 1.18 -4.84 -1.83
N GLU A 114 1.94 -4.80 -2.92
CA GLU A 114 3.10 -5.67 -3.12
C GLU A 114 4.16 -5.49 -2.01
N LEU A 115 4.43 -4.24 -1.61
CA LEU A 115 5.36 -3.94 -0.53
C LEU A 115 4.84 -4.51 0.81
N ARG A 116 3.54 -4.44 1.07
CA ARG A 116 2.93 -5.04 2.27
C ARG A 116 3.02 -6.56 2.28
N GLU A 117 2.79 -7.21 1.13
CA GLU A 117 2.96 -8.66 1.00
C GLU A 117 4.42 -9.07 1.21
N LYS A 118 5.35 -8.35 0.58
CA LYS A 118 6.80 -8.56 0.76
C LYS A 118 7.21 -8.40 2.22
N LEU A 119 6.76 -7.35 2.91
CA LEU A 119 7.05 -7.13 4.33
C LEU A 119 6.51 -8.26 5.21
N THR A 120 5.30 -8.76 4.93
CA THR A 120 4.68 -9.85 5.67
C THR A 120 5.45 -11.16 5.50
N SER A 121 5.87 -11.47 4.27
CA SER A 121 6.73 -12.63 3.97
C SER A 121 8.08 -12.53 4.70
N LEU A 122 8.71 -11.34 4.67
CA LEU A 122 9.99 -11.10 5.34
C LEU A 122 9.88 -11.25 6.87
N GLN A 123 8.78 -10.76 7.47
CA GLN A 123 8.50 -10.94 8.89
C GLN A 123 8.31 -12.40 9.26
N ALA A 124 7.62 -13.20 8.43
CA ALA A 124 7.46 -14.63 8.64
C ALA A 124 8.80 -15.38 8.57
N LEU A 125 9.66 -15.04 7.58
CA LEU A 125 11.01 -15.60 7.47
C LEU A 125 11.89 -15.25 8.66
N LEU A 126 11.85 -14.00 9.14
CA LEU A 126 12.60 -13.57 10.32
C LEU A 126 12.13 -14.29 11.58
N ASN A 127 10.82 -14.47 11.75
CA ASN A 127 10.30 -15.24 12.88
C ASN A 127 10.79 -16.70 12.82
N LYS A 128 10.72 -17.34 11.65
CA LYS A 128 11.23 -18.71 11.47
C LYS A 128 12.74 -18.82 11.76
N SER A 129 13.55 -17.85 11.33
CA SER A 129 14.99 -17.85 11.58
C SER A 129 15.31 -17.69 13.07
N VAL A 130 14.58 -16.83 13.78
CA VAL A 130 14.72 -16.67 15.25
C VAL A 130 14.37 -17.97 15.98
N HIS A 131 13.29 -18.64 15.60
CA HIS A 131 12.93 -19.95 16.18
C HIS A 131 14.00 -21.00 15.91
N ALA A 132 14.50 -21.11 14.66
CA ALA A 132 15.56 -22.05 14.31
C ALA A 132 16.84 -21.81 15.12
N THR A 133 17.28 -20.57 15.28
CA THR A 133 18.47 -20.23 16.08
C THR A 133 18.30 -20.63 17.54
N LYS A 134 17.13 -20.35 18.15
CA LYS A 134 16.82 -20.74 19.53
C LYS A 134 16.82 -22.26 19.71
N SER A 135 16.26 -22.95 18.72
CA SER A 135 16.29 -24.40 18.62
C SER A 135 17.75 -24.87 18.72
N ILE A 136 18.66 -24.42 17.83
CA ILE A 136 20.08 -24.85 17.81
C ILE A 136 20.75 -24.69 19.18
N TYR A 137 20.56 -23.56 19.87
CA TYR A 137 21.10 -23.39 21.22
C TYR A 137 20.55 -24.45 22.18
N SER A 138 19.23 -24.62 22.24
CA SER A 138 18.59 -25.59 23.13
C SER A 138 19.02 -27.04 22.85
N TYR A 139 19.26 -27.42 21.58
CA TYR A 139 19.73 -28.76 21.21
C TYR A 139 21.01 -29.14 21.95
N THR A 140 21.99 -28.22 21.98
CA THR A 140 23.28 -28.49 22.63
C THR A 140 23.13 -28.76 24.13
N TYR A 141 22.23 -28.04 24.80
CA TYR A 141 21.90 -28.28 26.20
C TYR A 141 21.16 -29.62 26.39
N PHE A 142 20.18 -29.94 25.55
CA PHE A 142 19.46 -31.21 25.63
C PHE A 142 20.37 -32.41 25.41
N VAL A 143 21.26 -32.36 24.42
CA VAL A 143 22.25 -33.42 24.17
C VAL A 143 23.19 -33.57 25.37
N SER A 144 23.64 -32.46 25.96
CA SER A 144 24.50 -32.49 27.16
C SER A 144 23.78 -33.09 28.36
N ALA A 145 22.53 -32.68 28.62
CA ALA A 145 21.72 -33.18 29.73
C ALA A 145 21.36 -34.67 29.59
N THR A 146 21.19 -35.15 28.36
CA THR A 146 20.87 -36.56 28.07
C THR A 146 22.11 -37.44 27.94
N TYR A 147 23.31 -36.87 27.91
CA TYR A 147 24.58 -37.59 27.75
C TYR A 147 24.79 -38.75 28.75
N PRO A 148 24.43 -38.64 30.04
CA PRO A 148 24.53 -39.77 30.99
C PRO A 148 23.69 -40.98 30.58
N PHE A 149 22.68 -40.77 29.72
CA PHE A 149 21.74 -41.77 29.24
C PHE A 149 21.90 -42.08 27.74
N LYS A 150 23.06 -41.76 27.13
CA LYS A 150 23.29 -41.86 25.67
C LYS A 150 22.97 -43.23 25.05
N ASP A 151 23.10 -44.31 25.82
CA ASP A 151 22.81 -45.67 25.35
C ASP A 151 21.31 -46.01 25.44
N GLN A 152 20.54 -45.21 26.19
CA GLN A 152 19.12 -45.42 26.44
C GLN A 152 18.24 -44.46 25.63
N VAL A 153 18.70 -43.23 25.41
CA VAL A 153 17.94 -42.18 24.73
C VAL A 153 18.78 -41.42 23.72
N LYS A 154 18.11 -40.90 22.68
CA LYS A 154 18.70 -39.96 21.72
C LYS A 154 17.77 -38.78 21.49
N VAL A 155 18.36 -37.59 21.36
CA VAL A 155 17.66 -36.37 20.96
C VAL A 155 17.69 -36.26 19.44
N VAL A 156 16.54 -36.08 18.82
CA VAL A 156 16.42 -35.95 17.36
C VAL A 156 15.85 -34.57 17.04
N PRO A 157 16.55 -33.74 16.23
CA PRO A 157 16.07 -32.43 15.83
C PRO A 157 14.94 -32.51 14.80
N GLU A 158 14.10 -31.49 14.82
CA GLU A 158 13.08 -31.09 13.83
C GLU A 158 12.40 -32.24 13.10
N LYS A 159 11.20 -32.61 13.55
CA LYS A 159 10.37 -33.56 12.83
C LYS A 159 8.92 -33.13 12.84
N LEU A 160 8.28 -33.23 11.68
CA LEU A 160 6.83 -33.27 11.60
C LEU A 160 6.38 -34.56 12.29
N ILE A 161 5.73 -34.44 13.44
CA ILE A 161 5.22 -35.58 14.19
C ILE A 161 3.74 -35.71 13.92
N GLU A 162 3.34 -36.90 13.50
CA GLU A 162 1.96 -37.30 13.27
C GLU A 162 1.63 -38.49 14.16
N GLY A 163 0.55 -38.38 14.92
CA GLY A 163 0.06 -39.44 15.78
C GLY A 163 -1.45 -39.40 15.94
N LYS A 164 -2.00 -40.42 16.58
CA LYS A 164 -3.46 -40.56 16.80
C LYS A 164 -4.08 -39.36 17.54
N ASN A 165 -3.27 -38.60 18.27
CA ASN A 165 -3.68 -37.49 19.13
C ASN A 165 -3.29 -36.10 18.58
N GLY A 166 -2.71 -36.01 17.37
CA GLY A 166 -2.37 -34.72 16.78
C GLY A 166 -1.24 -34.76 15.74
N ARG A 167 -1.04 -33.62 15.08
CA ARG A 167 0.01 -33.38 14.08
C ARG A 167 0.62 -32.00 14.29
N GLY A 168 1.95 -31.89 14.23
CA GLY A 168 2.63 -30.60 14.32
C GLY A 168 4.15 -30.70 14.13
N ASN A 169 4.77 -29.57 13.77
CA ASN A 169 6.22 -29.43 13.78
C ASN A 169 6.69 -29.22 15.22
N LEU A 170 7.70 -29.98 15.64
CA LEU A 170 8.31 -29.86 16.95
C LEU A 170 9.81 -29.68 16.79
N ASP A 171 10.40 -28.89 17.68
CA ASP A 171 11.84 -28.58 17.66
C ASP A 171 12.67 -29.82 17.96
N TYR A 172 12.28 -30.60 18.98
CA TYR A 172 12.97 -31.83 19.36
C TYR A 172 12.02 -32.93 19.78
N ARG A 173 12.50 -34.17 19.64
CA ARG A 173 11.93 -35.34 20.32
C ARG A 173 13.03 -36.17 20.95
N ILE A 174 12.67 -36.82 22.05
CA ILE A 174 13.50 -37.78 22.74
C ILE A 174 12.98 -39.16 22.40
N GLU A 175 13.84 -39.99 21.83
CA GLU A 175 13.53 -41.37 21.45
C GLU A 175 14.28 -42.35 22.35
N SER A 176 13.60 -43.43 22.73
CA SER A 176 14.24 -44.60 23.33
C SER A 176 15.09 -45.33 22.28
N CYS A 177 16.38 -45.53 22.57
CA CYS A 177 17.29 -46.27 21.71
C CYS A 177 16.91 -47.76 21.58
N THR A 178 16.34 -48.34 22.63
CA THR A 178 15.92 -49.74 22.69
C THR A 178 14.64 -50.04 21.94
N THR A 179 13.65 -49.15 22.02
CA THR A 179 12.30 -49.41 21.45
C THR A 179 11.99 -48.60 20.20
N GLY A 180 12.79 -47.57 19.91
CA GLY A 180 12.49 -46.59 18.86
C GLY A 180 11.26 -45.73 19.15
N ARG A 181 10.65 -45.85 20.33
CA ARG A 181 9.46 -45.07 20.70
C ARG A 181 9.84 -43.66 21.11
N ILE A 182 8.98 -42.71 20.75
CA ILE A 182 9.06 -41.34 21.24
C ILE A 182 8.60 -41.34 22.70
N ILE A 183 9.44 -40.81 23.58
CA ILE A 183 9.19 -40.74 25.03
C ILE A 183 9.11 -39.30 25.55
N GLY A 184 9.52 -38.31 24.74
CA GLY A 184 9.42 -36.90 25.07
C GLY A 184 9.37 -36.03 23.82
N LEU A 185 8.67 -34.90 23.91
CA LEU A 185 8.50 -33.90 22.87
C LEU A 185 8.86 -32.54 23.44
N VAL A 186 9.55 -31.71 22.65
CA VAL A 186 9.92 -30.36 23.04
C VAL A 186 9.55 -29.39 21.93
N GLU A 187 8.79 -28.38 22.30
CA GLU A 187 8.56 -27.17 21.51
C GLU A 187 9.23 -26.02 22.25
N VAL A 188 10.03 -25.25 21.53
CA VAL A 188 10.86 -24.18 22.05
C VAL A 188 10.23 -22.85 21.67
N LYS A 189 9.46 -22.25 22.59
CA LYS A 189 8.76 -21.00 22.29
C LYS A 189 9.64 -19.79 22.52
N LYS A 190 9.31 -18.70 21.83
CA LYS A 190 10.08 -17.45 21.91
C LYS A 190 10.10 -16.90 23.34
N ASP A 191 9.04 -17.10 24.11
CA ASP A 191 8.87 -16.53 25.45
C ASP A 191 9.57 -17.34 26.55
N ASP A 192 9.92 -18.60 26.30
CA ASP A 192 10.57 -19.49 27.28
C ASP A 192 12.02 -19.08 27.61
N PHE A 193 12.61 -18.16 26.84
CA PHE A 193 13.99 -17.69 27.00
C PHE A 193 14.13 -16.36 27.74
N LYS A 194 13.02 -15.72 28.14
CA LYS A 194 13.06 -14.43 28.85
C LYS A 194 13.06 -14.58 30.38
N GLN A 195 13.31 -15.79 30.90
CA GLN A 195 13.42 -16.06 32.33
C GLN A 195 14.86 -15.92 32.82
#